data_AF-A0A9X1HI26-F1
#
_entry.id   AF-A0A9X1HI26-F1
#
_cell.length_a   1.000
_cell.length_b   1.000
_cell.length_c   1.000
_cell.angle_alpha   90.00
_cell.angle_beta   90.00
_cell.angle_gamma   90.00
#
_symmetry.space_group_name_H-M   'P 1'
#
loop_
_entity.id
_entity.type
_entity.pdbx_description
1 polymer ?
#
loop_
_entity_poly.entity_id
_entity_poly.type
_entity_poly.pdbx_seq_one_letter_code
_entity_poly.pdbx_strand_id
1 'polypeptide(L)'
;KPGIYRFYDVAGSLLYVGKASDLRKRLASYRRARAGKVPRKVSGLVSRIRRIETEVHASSDEALLAENRWIRSERPPYNHANKHTETYYYVLIDFEDDDILFRLTMNPERQEPSALCFGCFKGHIRVRRMLGSLLRLLWLAVNRATSPHFLPVQLTRRITPMNYRLRFPGASGTAGLTGVPTHPLLVLIRDWFDGQSDELLHRLAWWNRGFCMDSPFNRLFLEEALSQIDSFFNGVLHPHCRIRETLLNGRPTISRDELDDLLYRAKKEL
;
A
#
# COMPACT_ATOMS: atom_id res chain seq x y z
N LYS A 1 -31.44 -12.66 0.61
CA LYS A 1 -30.36 -13.30 -0.20
C LYS A 1 -29.24 -12.27 -0.40
N PRO A 2 -27.98 -12.72 -0.46
CA PRO A 2 -26.86 -11.84 -0.78
C PRO A 2 -26.95 -11.37 -2.24
N GLY A 3 -26.44 -10.17 -2.49
CA GLY A 3 -26.51 -9.58 -3.82
C GLY A 3 -26.06 -8.13 -3.86
N ILE A 4 -26.21 -7.51 -5.01
CA ILE A 4 -25.95 -6.09 -5.22
C ILE A 4 -27.24 -5.33 -5.54
N TYR A 5 -27.25 -4.04 -5.24
CA TYR A 5 -28.31 -3.11 -5.62
C TYR A 5 -27.71 -1.89 -6.31
N ARG A 6 -28.43 -1.37 -7.30
CA ARG A 6 -28.03 -0.24 -8.15
C ARG A 6 -29.13 0.82 -8.11
N PHE A 7 -28.75 2.06 -7.85
CA PHE A 7 -29.65 3.21 -7.81
C PHE A 7 -29.40 4.12 -8.99
N TYR A 8 -30.47 4.53 -9.66
CA TYR A 8 -30.41 5.39 -10.84
C TYR A 8 -31.25 6.65 -10.65
N ASP A 9 -30.86 7.73 -11.33
CA ASP A 9 -31.65 8.96 -11.39
C ASP A 9 -32.71 8.94 -12.50
N VAL A 10 -33.40 10.07 -12.66
CA VAL A 10 -34.46 10.28 -13.66
C VAL A 10 -33.96 10.14 -15.09
N ALA A 11 -32.69 10.47 -15.34
CA ALA A 11 -32.07 10.35 -16.65
C ALA A 11 -31.51 8.94 -16.91
N GLY A 12 -31.71 8.00 -15.97
CA GLY A 12 -31.18 6.65 -16.06
C GLY A 12 -29.70 6.52 -15.72
N SER A 13 -29.05 7.59 -15.22
CA SER A 13 -27.63 7.55 -14.83
C SER A 13 -27.44 6.80 -13.52
N LEU A 14 -26.44 5.92 -13.46
CA LEU A 14 -26.13 5.15 -12.25
C LEU A 14 -25.54 6.07 -11.17
N LEU A 15 -26.26 6.20 -10.05
CA LEU A 15 -25.88 7.05 -8.92
C LEU A 15 -25.03 6.33 -7.89
N TYR A 16 -25.37 5.06 -7.60
CA TYR A 16 -24.76 4.28 -6.53
C TYR A 16 -24.90 2.77 -6.77
N VAL A 17 -23.86 2.01 -6.42
CA VAL A 17 -23.90 0.54 -6.29
C VAL A 17 -23.52 0.16 -4.87
N GLY A 18 -24.21 -0.81 -4.29
CA GLY A 18 -23.86 -1.39 -3.01
C GLY A 18 -24.09 -2.90 -2.95
N LYS A 19 -23.29 -3.62 -2.16
CA LYS A 19 -23.55 -5.02 -1.80
C LYS A 19 -24.39 -5.13 -0.52
N ALA A 20 -25.07 -6.27 -0.37
CA ALA A 20 -25.79 -6.64 0.84
C ALA A 20 -25.74 -8.15 1.07
N SER A 21 -25.62 -8.59 2.32
CA SER A 21 -25.87 -9.99 2.71
C SER A 21 -27.37 -10.32 2.65
N ASP A 22 -28.21 -9.31 2.87
CA ASP A 22 -29.66 -9.37 2.70
C ASP A 22 -30.17 -8.09 2.01
N LEU A 23 -30.48 -8.20 0.71
CA LEU A 23 -31.01 -7.10 -0.09
C LEU A 23 -32.28 -6.48 0.49
N ARG A 24 -33.18 -7.28 1.07
CA ARG A 24 -34.46 -6.78 1.60
C ARG A 24 -34.21 -5.89 2.81
N LYS A 25 -33.41 -6.38 3.77
CA LYS A 25 -33.03 -5.60 4.96
C LYS A 25 -32.28 -4.32 4.58
N ARG A 26 -31.37 -4.41 3.59
CA ARG A 26 -30.57 -3.26 3.15
C ARG A 26 -31.42 -2.20 2.45
N LEU A 27 -32.30 -2.57 1.52
CA LEU A 27 -33.17 -1.60 0.83
C LEU A 27 -34.20 -0.96 1.78
N ALA A 28 -34.68 -1.72 2.78
CA ALA A 28 -35.58 -1.19 3.80
C ALA A 28 -34.94 -0.11 4.70
N SER A 29 -33.62 -0.06 4.83
CA SER A 29 -32.95 1.01 5.60
C SER A 29 -33.01 2.35 4.86
N TYR A 30 -32.88 2.36 3.53
CA TYR A 30 -32.98 3.56 2.70
C TYR A 30 -34.40 4.16 2.70
N ARG A 31 -35.44 3.33 2.78
CA ARG A 31 -36.83 3.81 2.95
C ARG A 31 -37.04 4.65 4.20
N ARG A 32 -36.28 4.37 5.27
CA ARG A 32 -36.35 5.10 6.55
C ARG A 32 -35.37 6.28 6.63
N ALA A 33 -34.53 6.47 5.60
CA ALA A 33 -33.51 7.51 5.55
C ALA A 33 -34.13 8.88 5.22
N ARG A 34 -34.66 9.56 6.24
CA ARG A 34 -35.20 10.94 6.13
C ARG A 34 -34.12 11.99 6.41
N ALA A 35 -34.27 13.16 5.80
CA ALA A 35 -33.42 14.33 6.09
C ALA A 35 -33.40 14.62 7.60
N GLY A 36 -32.23 14.89 8.17
CA GLY A 36 -32.02 15.12 9.61
C GLY A 36 -31.81 13.85 10.45
N LYS A 37 -32.14 12.65 9.93
CA LYS A 37 -31.91 11.37 10.63
C LYS A 37 -30.74 10.55 10.06
N VAL A 38 -30.21 10.96 8.91
CA VAL A 38 -29.07 10.33 8.23
C VAL A 38 -28.09 11.39 7.75
N PRO A 39 -26.81 11.04 7.49
CA PRO A 39 -25.86 11.97 6.91
C PRO A 39 -26.40 12.62 5.63
N ARG A 40 -26.13 13.92 5.42
CA ARG A 40 -26.65 14.73 4.30
C ARG A 40 -26.43 14.08 2.92
N LYS A 41 -25.33 13.36 2.76
CA LYS A 41 -25.00 12.61 1.54
C LYS A 41 -25.98 11.46 1.27
N VAL A 42 -26.41 10.74 2.31
CA VAL A 42 -27.37 9.64 2.19
C VAL A 42 -28.75 10.19 1.85
N SER A 43 -29.21 11.25 2.54
CA SER A 43 -30.50 11.87 2.21
C SER A 43 -30.50 12.47 0.79
N GLY A 44 -29.39 13.08 0.36
CA GLY A 44 -29.23 13.60 -1.00
C GLY A 44 -29.14 12.53 -2.08
N LEU A 45 -28.61 11.34 -1.77
CA LEU A 45 -28.68 10.19 -2.66
C LEU A 45 -30.14 9.73 -2.81
N VAL A 46 -30.81 9.48 -1.67
CA VAL A 46 -32.18 8.93 -1.63
C VAL A 46 -33.18 9.81 -2.37
N SER A 47 -33.06 11.14 -2.27
CA SER A 47 -33.96 12.07 -2.98
C SER A 47 -33.85 12.00 -4.51
N ARG A 48 -32.69 11.57 -5.04
CA ARG A 48 -32.43 11.46 -6.48
C ARG A 48 -32.78 10.11 -7.08
N ILE A 49 -33.03 9.08 -6.27
CA ILE A 49 -33.35 7.73 -6.76
C ILE A 49 -34.69 7.78 -7.51
N ARG A 50 -34.71 7.23 -8.73
CA ARG A 50 -35.93 7.02 -9.54
C ARG A 50 -36.10 5.57 -9.98
N ARG A 51 -35.01 4.81 -10.06
CA ARG A 51 -35.04 3.38 -10.34
C ARG A 51 -34.06 2.63 -9.46
N ILE A 52 -34.47 1.45 -9.01
CA ILE A 52 -33.65 0.53 -8.21
C ILE A 52 -33.61 -0.79 -8.97
N GLU A 53 -32.42 -1.33 -9.16
CA GLU A 53 -32.21 -2.69 -9.67
C GLU A 53 -31.47 -3.52 -8.64
N THR A 54 -31.69 -4.83 -8.68
CA THR A 54 -31.04 -5.80 -7.79
C THR A 54 -30.57 -7.02 -8.56
N GLU A 55 -29.43 -7.57 -8.16
CA GLU A 55 -28.87 -8.80 -8.71
C GLU A 55 -28.52 -9.72 -7.54
N VAL A 56 -29.03 -10.95 -7.55
CA VAL A 56 -28.82 -11.94 -6.49
C VAL A 56 -27.63 -12.80 -6.87
N HIS A 57 -26.73 -13.03 -5.91
CA HIS A 57 -25.55 -13.88 -6.09
C HIS A 57 -25.59 -15.09 -5.16
N ALA A 58 -24.80 -16.13 -5.46
CA ALA A 58 -24.76 -17.34 -4.65
C ALA A 58 -24.01 -17.09 -3.33
N SER A 59 -23.02 -16.19 -3.33
CA SER A 59 -22.20 -15.87 -2.17
C SER A 59 -22.00 -14.35 -1.96
N SER A 60 -21.58 -13.98 -0.74
CA SER A 60 -21.17 -12.60 -0.44
C SER A 60 -19.93 -12.17 -1.23
N ASP A 61 -19.05 -13.13 -1.58
CA ASP A 61 -17.82 -12.85 -2.31
C ASP A 61 -18.11 -12.54 -3.79
N GLU A 62 -19.00 -13.31 -4.41
CA GLU A 62 -19.49 -13.00 -5.76
C GLU A 62 -20.16 -11.63 -5.84
N ALA A 63 -21.01 -11.30 -4.85
CA ALA A 63 -21.64 -9.99 -4.76
C ALA A 63 -20.61 -8.86 -4.61
N LEU A 64 -19.52 -9.09 -3.87
CA LEU A 64 -18.43 -8.12 -3.73
C LEU A 64 -17.69 -7.92 -5.06
N LEU A 65 -17.40 -8.99 -5.80
CA LEU A 65 -16.77 -8.90 -7.12
C LEU A 65 -17.68 -8.16 -8.12
N ALA A 66 -18.97 -8.48 -8.15
CA ALA A 66 -19.95 -7.82 -9.01
C ALA A 66 -20.10 -6.33 -8.68
N GLU A 67 -20.19 -5.97 -7.39
CA GLU A 67 -20.20 -4.58 -6.92
C GLU A 67 -18.97 -3.83 -7.42
N ASN A 68 -17.78 -4.39 -7.24
CA ASN A 68 -16.53 -3.78 -7.66
C ASN A 68 -16.46 -3.58 -9.17
N ARG A 69 -16.94 -4.54 -9.98
CA ARG A 69 -17.00 -4.39 -11.44
C ARG A 69 -17.84 -3.17 -11.84
N TRP A 70 -19.05 -3.05 -11.30
CA TRP A 70 -19.94 -1.91 -11.59
C TRP A 70 -19.35 -0.56 -11.12
N ILE A 71 -18.76 -0.50 -9.93
CA ILE A 71 -18.16 0.74 -9.43
C ILE A 71 -16.97 1.16 -10.30
N ARG A 72 -16.15 0.20 -10.75
CA ARG A 72 -14.99 0.46 -11.60
C ARG A 72 -15.38 0.90 -13.02
N SER A 73 -16.40 0.27 -13.62
CA SER A 73 -16.86 0.59 -14.99
C SER A 73 -17.61 1.92 -15.06
N GLU A 74 -18.59 2.14 -14.17
CA GLU A 74 -19.50 3.29 -14.25
C GLU A 74 -19.10 4.48 -13.38
N ARG A 75 -18.21 4.29 -12.42
CA ARG A 75 -17.75 5.30 -11.44
C ARG A 75 -18.88 6.16 -10.83
N PRO A 76 -19.93 5.55 -10.24
CA PRO A 76 -21.13 6.28 -9.83
C PRO A 76 -20.82 7.41 -8.84
N PRO A 77 -21.45 8.59 -8.95
CA PRO A 77 -21.07 9.79 -8.20
C PRO A 77 -21.14 9.61 -6.68
N TYR A 78 -22.04 8.76 -6.16
CA TYR A 78 -22.19 8.55 -4.72
C TYR A 78 -21.32 7.42 -4.13
N ASN A 79 -20.65 6.59 -4.94
CA ASN A 79 -19.62 5.68 -4.43
C ASN A 79 -18.35 6.48 -4.06
N HIS A 80 -17.60 6.08 -3.04
CA HIS A 80 -16.33 6.74 -2.69
C HIS A 80 -15.16 5.75 -2.73
N ALA A 81 -15.36 4.57 -2.17
CA ALA A 81 -14.44 3.46 -2.32
C ALA A 81 -14.47 2.91 -3.75
N ASN A 82 -13.35 2.34 -4.20
CA ASN A 82 -13.21 1.52 -5.42
C ASN A 82 -13.49 2.23 -6.76
N LYS A 83 -13.63 3.56 -6.77
CA LYS A 83 -13.81 4.38 -7.99
C LYS A 83 -12.57 4.46 -8.88
N HIS A 84 -11.41 4.52 -8.25
CA HIS A 84 -10.13 4.56 -8.95
C HIS A 84 -9.53 3.17 -8.89
N THR A 85 -8.96 2.72 -10.00
CA THR A 85 -8.05 1.57 -10.02
C THR A 85 -6.99 1.81 -8.95
N GLU A 86 -6.88 0.86 -8.03
CA GLU A 86 -5.81 0.90 -7.04
C GLU A 86 -4.49 1.01 -7.79
N THR A 87 -3.69 2.01 -7.42
CA THR A 87 -2.39 2.22 -8.04
C THR A 87 -1.42 1.23 -7.44
N TYR A 88 -0.71 0.52 -8.31
CA TYR A 88 0.32 -0.41 -7.92
C TYR A 88 1.69 0.22 -8.10
N TYR A 89 2.56 0.04 -7.13
CA TYR A 89 3.90 0.60 -7.13
C TYR A 89 4.94 -0.49 -6.90
N TYR A 90 6.11 -0.23 -7.45
CA TYR A 90 7.33 -1.00 -7.27
C TYR A 90 8.38 -0.10 -6.67
N VAL A 91 9.17 -0.64 -5.75
CA VAL A 91 10.35 0.01 -5.20
C VAL A 91 11.55 -0.57 -5.92
N LEU A 92 12.28 0.28 -6.64
CA LEU A 92 13.55 -0.06 -7.24
C LEU A 92 14.66 0.44 -6.34
N ILE A 93 15.67 -0.39 -6.15
CA ILE A 93 16.86 -0.04 -5.38
C ILE A 93 18.07 -0.31 -6.28
N ASP A 94 18.84 0.74 -6.51
CA ASP A 94 20.06 0.69 -7.31
C ASP A 94 21.26 1.17 -6.47
N PHE A 95 22.45 0.80 -6.90
CA PHE A 95 23.71 1.08 -6.21
C PHE A 95 24.69 1.71 -7.19
N GLU A 96 25.06 2.96 -6.91
CA GLU A 96 26.04 3.71 -7.70
C GLU A 96 27.12 4.20 -6.74
N ASP A 97 28.33 3.68 -6.84
CA ASP A 97 29.46 4.06 -5.97
C ASP A 97 29.10 4.01 -4.47
N ASP A 98 29.11 5.17 -3.80
CA ASP A 98 28.76 5.37 -2.39
C ASP A 98 27.30 5.77 -2.19
N ASP A 99 26.44 5.59 -3.18
CA ASP A 99 25.05 6.02 -3.15
C ASP A 99 24.09 4.83 -3.32
N ILE A 100 23.01 4.82 -2.53
CA ILE A 100 21.85 3.95 -2.70
C ILE A 100 20.72 4.78 -3.31
N LEU A 101 20.18 4.34 -4.44
CA LEU A 101 19.11 5.02 -5.15
C LEU A 101 17.80 4.29 -4.94
N PHE A 102 16.85 4.96 -4.30
CA PHE A 102 15.49 4.47 -4.13
C PHE A 102 14.57 5.15 -5.15
N ARG A 103 13.89 4.34 -5.97
CA ARG A 103 12.94 4.84 -6.97
C ARG A 103 11.60 4.16 -6.84
N LEU A 104 10.53 4.91 -7.00
CA LEU A 104 9.15 4.43 -7.02
C LEU A 104 8.60 4.53 -8.44
N THR A 105 8.15 3.41 -8.98
CA THR A 105 7.58 3.35 -10.33
C THR A 105 6.27 2.57 -10.35
N MET A 106 5.42 2.86 -11.33
CA MET A 106 4.26 2.04 -11.66
C MET A 106 4.55 1.08 -12.83
N ASN A 107 5.67 1.27 -13.52
CA ASN A 107 6.06 0.55 -14.73
C ASN A 107 7.50 0.01 -14.54
N PRO A 108 7.68 -1.14 -13.87
CA PRO A 108 8.99 -1.70 -13.57
C PRO A 108 9.72 -2.20 -14.83
N GLU A 109 8.99 -2.64 -15.85
CA GLU A 109 9.54 -3.15 -17.12
C GLU A 109 10.29 -2.09 -17.94
N ARG A 110 10.06 -0.81 -17.66
CA ARG A 110 10.71 0.33 -18.35
C ARG A 110 11.98 0.80 -17.66
N GLN A 111 12.55 -0.01 -16.77
CA GLN A 111 13.63 0.38 -15.85
C GLN A 111 14.87 -0.47 -16.12
N GLU A 112 16.03 0.06 -15.75
CA GLU A 112 17.32 -0.62 -15.93
C GLU A 112 17.32 -2.03 -15.28
N PRO A 113 17.78 -3.07 -15.98
CA PRO A 113 17.79 -4.45 -15.48
C PRO A 113 18.64 -4.70 -14.23
N SER A 114 19.61 -3.82 -13.95
CA SER A 114 20.54 -3.97 -12.82
C SER A 114 19.94 -3.64 -11.46
N ALA A 115 18.83 -2.89 -11.42
CA ALA A 115 18.21 -2.48 -10.17
C ALA A 115 17.40 -3.62 -9.53
N LEU A 116 17.55 -3.78 -8.20
CA LEU A 116 16.68 -4.67 -7.43
C LEU A 116 15.24 -4.12 -7.47
N CYS A 117 14.28 -4.96 -7.87
CA CYS A 117 12.89 -4.55 -8.05
C CYS A 117 11.97 -5.30 -7.09
N PHE A 118 11.37 -4.57 -6.14
CA PHE A 118 10.45 -5.10 -5.15
C PHE A 118 9.01 -4.66 -5.41
N GLY A 119 8.08 -5.61 -5.35
CA GLY A 119 6.66 -5.39 -5.62
C GLY A 119 6.01 -6.67 -6.13
N CYS A 120 4.80 -6.62 -6.68
CA CYS A 120 3.90 -5.47 -6.84
C CYS A 120 3.26 -5.02 -5.52
N PHE A 121 3.25 -3.72 -5.18
CA PHE A 121 2.63 -3.20 -3.96
C PHE A 121 1.37 -2.39 -4.22
N LYS A 122 0.31 -2.70 -3.48
CA LYS A 122 -1.00 -2.09 -3.63
C LYS A 122 -1.15 -0.80 -2.80
N GLY A 123 -1.48 0.31 -3.47
CA GLY A 123 -1.88 1.59 -2.86
C GLY A 123 -0.75 2.60 -2.66
N HIS A 124 -0.79 3.72 -3.40
CA HIS A 124 0.30 4.70 -3.42
C HIS A 124 0.62 5.31 -2.05
N ILE A 125 -0.40 5.65 -1.24
CA ILE A 125 -0.20 6.34 0.04
C ILE A 125 0.57 5.43 0.99
N ARG A 126 0.19 4.14 1.03
CA ARG A 126 0.78 3.17 1.96
C ARG A 126 2.25 2.97 1.65
N VAL A 127 2.58 2.70 0.38
CA VAL A 127 3.97 2.52 -0.08
C VAL A 127 4.79 3.79 0.14
N ARG A 128 4.27 4.96 -0.24
CA ARG A 128 4.98 6.24 -0.08
C ARG A 128 5.12 6.68 1.37
N ARG A 129 4.26 6.27 2.30
CA ARG A 129 4.45 6.57 3.73
C ARG A 129 5.53 5.68 4.32
N MET A 130 5.44 4.37 4.08
CA MET A 130 6.44 3.39 4.52
C MET A 130 7.83 3.78 4.03
N LEU A 131 8.00 3.99 2.72
CA LEU A 131 9.33 4.27 2.16
C LEU A 131 9.92 5.56 2.74
N GLY A 132 9.07 6.49 3.16
CA GLY A 132 9.50 7.77 3.70
C GLY A 132 10.00 7.61 5.11
N SER A 133 9.30 6.81 5.90
CA SER A 133 9.72 6.44 7.25
C SER A 133 11.03 5.67 7.20
N LEU A 134 11.15 4.69 6.29
CA LEU A 134 12.40 3.96 6.06
C LEU A 134 13.55 4.90 5.69
N LEU A 135 13.37 5.77 4.69
CA LEU A 135 14.41 6.69 4.24
C LEU A 135 14.80 7.73 5.29
N ARG A 136 13.84 8.21 6.11
CA ARG A 136 14.14 9.11 7.24
C ARG A 136 15.03 8.41 8.26
N LEU A 137 14.68 7.19 8.67
CA LEU A 137 15.46 6.47 9.68
C LEU A 137 16.84 6.03 9.17
N LEU A 138 16.94 5.66 7.89
CA LEU A 138 18.22 5.39 7.24
C LEU A 138 19.08 6.66 7.18
N TRP A 139 18.50 7.78 6.75
CA TRP A 139 19.24 9.04 6.68
C TRP A 139 19.72 9.51 8.05
N LEU A 140 18.87 9.45 9.07
CA LEU A 140 19.24 9.80 10.46
C LEU A 140 20.38 8.91 10.98
N ALA A 141 20.29 7.60 10.74
CA ALA A 141 21.33 6.64 11.14
C ALA A 141 22.68 6.92 10.45
N VAL A 142 22.67 7.14 9.14
CA VAL A 142 23.89 7.38 8.35
C VAL A 142 24.56 8.70 8.73
N ASN A 143 23.77 9.75 8.91
CA ASN A 143 24.29 11.09 9.20
C ASN A 143 24.47 11.36 10.70
N ARG A 144 24.11 10.37 11.56
CA ARG A 144 24.13 10.48 13.03
C ARG A 144 23.43 11.76 13.53
N ALA A 145 22.32 12.13 12.88
CA ALA A 145 21.61 13.35 13.19
C ALA A 145 20.81 13.21 14.50
N THR A 146 20.78 14.28 15.29
CA THR A 146 20.15 14.31 16.63
C THR A 146 18.71 14.84 16.61
N SER A 147 18.23 15.35 15.48
CA SER A 147 16.89 15.94 15.35
C SER A 147 16.33 15.79 13.93
N PRO A 148 15.01 15.58 13.75
CA PRO A 148 14.38 15.57 12.42
C PRO A 148 14.50 16.89 11.68
N HIS A 149 14.81 17.98 12.39
CA HIS A 149 15.03 19.29 11.78
C HIS A 149 16.17 19.28 10.75
N PHE A 150 17.15 18.39 10.92
CA PHE A 150 18.27 18.26 9.99
C PHE A 150 17.92 17.43 8.74
N LEU A 151 16.75 16.80 8.69
CA LEU A 151 16.35 16.02 7.53
C LEU A 151 16.32 16.90 6.27
N PRO A 152 16.76 16.37 5.11
CA PRO A 152 16.59 17.05 3.85
C PRO A 152 15.12 17.39 3.61
N VAL A 153 14.85 18.54 3.00
CA VAL A 153 13.48 19.04 2.73
C VAL A 153 12.62 18.01 1.97
N GLN A 154 13.23 17.15 1.16
CA GLN A 154 12.53 16.07 0.47
C GLN A 154 11.95 15.04 1.43
N LEU A 155 12.64 14.75 2.54
CA LEU A 155 12.23 13.79 3.57
C LEU A 155 11.35 14.41 4.65
N THR A 156 11.28 15.74 4.79
CA THR A 156 10.34 16.38 5.74
C THR A 156 8.88 16.35 5.27
N ARG A 157 8.64 16.07 3.98
CA ARG A 157 7.30 15.98 3.40
C ARG A 157 6.53 14.76 3.91
N ARG A 158 5.20 14.87 3.94
CA ARG A 158 4.29 13.79 4.38
C ARG A 158 4.39 12.51 3.52
N ILE A 159 4.73 12.66 2.24
CA ILE A 159 4.92 11.54 1.30
C ILE A 159 6.34 11.57 0.75
N THR A 160 6.91 10.39 0.58
CA THR A 160 8.27 10.22 0.03
C THR A 160 8.39 10.79 -1.37
N PRO A 161 9.54 11.37 -1.74
CA PRO A 161 9.85 11.65 -3.14
C PRO A 161 9.79 10.39 -4.02
N MET A 162 9.65 10.55 -5.34
CA MET A 162 9.64 9.41 -6.26
C MET A 162 11.04 8.83 -6.49
N ASN A 163 12.07 9.68 -6.38
CA ASN A 163 13.47 9.29 -6.45
C ASN A 163 14.17 9.89 -5.25
N TYR A 164 14.99 9.10 -4.56
CA TYR A 164 15.81 9.57 -3.46
C TYR A 164 17.17 8.89 -3.50
N ARG A 165 18.22 9.71 -3.43
CA ARG A 165 19.60 9.25 -3.36
C ARG A 165 20.07 9.38 -1.92
N LEU A 166 20.45 8.26 -1.33
CA LEU A 166 21.04 8.21 0.00
C LEU A 166 22.53 7.94 -0.13
N ARG A 167 23.34 8.93 0.23
CA ARG A 167 24.79 8.73 0.33
C ARG A 167 25.09 7.81 1.51
N PHE A 168 25.75 6.72 1.24
CA PHE A 168 26.19 5.68 2.16
C PHE A 168 27.67 5.35 1.87
N PRO A 169 28.61 6.06 2.51
CA PRO A 169 30.04 5.83 2.29
C PRO A 169 30.43 4.37 2.59
N GLY A 170 31.14 3.73 1.67
CA GLY A 170 31.55 2.32 1.79
C GLY A 170 30.60 1.31 1.16
N ALA A 171 29.56 1.76 0.43
CA ALA A 171 28.75 0.89 -0.42
C ALA A 171 29.53 0.37 -1.65
N SER A 172 30.49 1.16 -2.14
CA SER A 172 31.26 0.97 -3.38
C SER A 172 32.23 -0.22 -3.42
N GLY A 173 32.40 -0.98 -2.33
CA GLY A 173 33.33 -2.12 -2.28
C GLY A 173 32.75 -3.48 -2.69
N THR A 174 31.50 -3.55 -3.17
CA THR A 174 30.68 -4.77 -2.98
C THR A 174 30.03 -5.40 -4.22
N ALA A 175 30.38 -4.93 -5.43
CA ALA A 175 30.14 -5.69 -6.65
C ALA A 175 31.39 -6.52 -7.01
N GLY A 176 31.60 -7.65 -6.32
CA GLY A 176 32.44 -8.71 -6.88
C GLY A 176 31.83 -9.25 -8.18
N LEU A 177 32.62 -10.00 -8.96
CA LEU A 177 32.30 -10.60 -10.28
C LEU A 177 30.95 -11.35 -10.41
N THR A 178 30.19 -11.50 -9.32
CA THR A 178 28.91 -12.22 -9.21
C THR A 178 27.68 -11.33 -9.13
N GLY A 179 27.82 -10.00 -9.00
CA GLY A 179 26.67 -9.08 -8.92
C GLY A 179 25.83 -9.17 -7.64
N VAL A 180 26.29 -9.92 -6.62
CA VAL A 180 25.60 -10.06 -5.33
C VAL A 180 26.08 -8.98 -4.35
N PRO A 181 25.17 -8.20 -3.71
CA PRO A 181 25.57 -7.18 -2.75
C PRO A 181 26.22 -7.82 -1.51
N THR A 182 27.49 -7.52 -1.24
CA THR A 182 28.20 -8.02 -0.03
C THR A 182 28.13 -7.07 1.17
N HIS A 183 27.60 -5.85 1.01
CA HIS A 183 27.49 -4.90 2.12
C HIS A 183 26.36 -5.31 3.09
N PRO A 184 26.59 -5.41 4.42
CA PRO A 184 25.61 -5.94 5.37
C PRO A 184 24.26 -5.22 5.37
N LEU A 185 24.24 -3.88 5.20
CA LEU A 185 22.98 -3.12 5.11
C LEU A 185 22.17 -3.52 3.87
N LEU A 186 22.81 -3.88 2.77
CA LEU A 186 22.12 -4.22 1.53
C LEU A 186 21.42 -5.55 1.64
N VAL A 187 22.08 -6.52 2.28
CA VAL A 187 21.47 -7.80 2.65
C VAL A 187 20.25 -7.56 3.53
N LEU A 188 20.36 -6.71 4.56
CA LEU A 188 19.22 -6.37 5.43
C LEU A 188 18.07 -5.70 4.67
N ILE A 189 18.37 -4.75 3.76
CA ILE A 189 17.36 -4.07 2.95
C ILE A 189 16.66 -5.07 2.02
N ARG A 190 17.42 -5.92 1.33
CA ARG A 190 16.89 -6.93 0.42
C ARG A 190 15.99 -7.91 1.16
N ASP A 191 16.51 -8.54 2.21
CA ASP A 191 15.79 -9.58 2.97
C ASP A 191 14.52 -8.99 3.63
N TRP A 192 14.54 -7.71 4.00
CA TRP A 192 13.37 -7.00 4.50
C TRP A 192 12.32 -6.75 3.42
N PHE A 193 12.71 -6.22 2.25
CA PHE A 193 11.78 -6.01 1.14
C PHE A 193 11.25 -7.33 0.54
N ASP A 194 12.03 -8.40 0.63
CA ASP A 194 11.60 -9.76 0.34
C ASP A 194 10.73 -10.36 1.45
N GLY A 195 10.50 -9.66 2.56
CA GLY A 195 9.60 -10.11 3.63
C GLY A 195 10.12 -11.34 4.39
N GLN A 196 11.39 -11.70 4.21
CA GLN A 196 12.03 -12.87 4.83
C GLN A 196 12.50 -12.57 6.25
N SER A 197 12.92 -11.33 6.52
CA SER A 197 13.45 -10.93 7.83
C SER A 197 13.03 -9.52 8.22
N ASP A 198 12.65 -9.33 9.47
CA ASP A 198 12.39 -8.04 10.11
C ASP A 198 13.65 -7.43 10.75
N GLU A 199 14.82 -8.06 10.63
CA GLU A 199 16.07 -7.63 11.29
C GLU A 199 16.46 -6.18 10.95
N LEU A 200 16.11 -5.70 9.75
CA LEU A 200 16.30 -4.29 9.38
C LEU A 200 15.59 -3.34 10.36
N LEU A 201 14.37 -3.67 10.79
CA LEU A 201 13.60 -2.86 11.75
C LEU A 201 14.34 -2.75 13.09
N HIS A 202 14.84 -3.88 13.60
CA HIS A 202 15.63 -3.93 14.83
C HIS A 202 16.92 -3.12 14.70
N ARG A 203 17.61 -3.21 13.57
CA ARG A 203 18.81 -2.44 13.27
C ARG A 203 18.52 -0.94 13.17
N LEU A 204 17.43 -0.53 12.53
CA LEU A 204 17.00 0.87 12.46
C LEU A 204 16.69 1.44 13.85
N ALA A 205 15.98 0.69 14.69
CA ALA A 205 15.70 1.10 16.07
C ALA A 205 17.00 1.27 16.86
N TRP A 206 17.93 0.33 16.73
CA TRP A 206 19.22 0.37 17.42
C TRP A 206 20.11 1.51 16.95
N TRP A 207 20.25 1.74 15.64
CA TRP A 207 21.05 2.83 15.08
C TRP A 207 20.53 4.21 15.47
N ASN A 208 19.22 4.34 15.63
CA ASN A 208 18.58 5.59 16.02
C ASN A 208 18.33 5.73 17.53
N ARG A 209 18.87 4.84 18.38
CA ARG A 209 18.64 4.91 19.83
C ARG A 209 19.14 6.22 20.47
N GLY A 210 20.26 6.77 19.96
CA GLY A 210 20.87 7.99 20.49
C GLY A 210 20.09 9.26 20.16
N PHE A 211 19.17 9.19 19.19
CA PHE A 211 18.35 10.31 18.74
C PHE A 211 17.21 10.65 19.73
N CYS A 212 16.85 9.72 20.63
CA CYS A 212 15.69 9.83 21.51
C CYS A 212 15.98 10.40 22.91
N MET A 213 17.24 10.74 23.23
CA MET A 213 17.66 10.89 24.63
C MET A 213 16.99 12.07 25.36
N ASP A 214 16.64 13.16 24.66
CA ASP A 214 16.23 14.42 25.34
C ASP A 214 14.94 15.06 24.83
N SER A 215 14.18 14.42 23.92
CA SER A 215 13.02 15.04 23.26
C SER A 215 11.81 14.09 23.11
N PRO A 216 10.65 14.41 23.74
CA PRO A 216 9.40 13.67 23.51
C PRO A 216 8.97 13.67 22.04
N PHE A 217 9.23 14.77 21.32
CA PHE A 217 8.96 14.87 19.89
C PHE A 217 9.79 13.87 19.08
N ASN A 218 11.10 13.77 19.37
CA ASN A 218 11.98 12.81 18.70
C ASN A 218 11.52 11.38 18.96
N ARG A 219 11.15 11.07 20.21
CA ARG A 219 10.66 9.75 20.58
C ARG A 219 9.42 9.37 19.77
N LEU A 220 8.40 10.24 19.74
CA LEU A 220 7.17 10.02 18.97
C LEU A 220 7.46 9.89 17.47
N PHE A 221 8.36 10.70 16.94
CA PHE A 221 8.78 10.63 15.54
C PHE A 221 9.40 9.26 15.21
N LEU A 222 10.30 8.75 16.05
CA LEU A 222 10.92 7.44 15.86
C LEU A 222 9.88 6.32 15.99
N GLU A 223 9.04 6.36 17.02
CA GLU A 223 7.98 5.36 17.27
C GLU A 223 6.98 5.31 16.10
N GLU A 224 6.54 6.46 15.58
CA GLU A 224 5.64 6.50 14.43
C GLU A 224 6.32 5.91 13.18
N ALA A 225 7.59 6.27 12.93
CA ALA A 225 8.33 5.77 11.78
C ALA A 225 8.52 4.25 11.85
N LEU A 226 8.97 3.72 13.00
CA LEU A 226 9.14 2.28 13.21
C LEU A 226 7.80 1.55 13.10
N SER A 227 6.73 2.08 13.69
CA SER A 227 5.39 1.49 13.59
C SER A 227 4.88 1.43 12.14
N GLN A 228 5.14 2.45 11.33
CA GLN A 228 4.77 2.44 9.91
C GLN A 228 5.57 1.40 9.10
N ILE A 229 6.85 1.21 9.41
CA ILE A 229 7.71 0.22 8.75
C ILE A 229 7.25 -1.19 9.15
N ASP A 230 7.06 -1.44 10.45
CA ASP A 230 6.59 -2.72 10.98
C ASP A 230 5.20 -3.12 10.42
N SER A 231 4.24 -2.20 10.46
CA SER A 231 2.89 -2.42 9.92
C SER A 231 2.91 -2.75 8.42
N PHE A 232 3.88 -2.20 7.68
CA PHE A 232 4.05 -2.54 6.27
C PHE A 232 4.70 -3.91 6.08
N PHE A 233 5.69 -4.26 6.90
CA PHE A 233 6.32 -5.58 6.85
C PHE A 233 5.30 -6.69 7.12
N ASN A 234 4.63 -6.63 8.28
CA ASN A 234 3.66 -7.63 8.70
C ASN A 234 2.39 -7.65 7.83
N GLY A 235 1.97 -6.48 7.34
CA GLY A 235 0.72 -6.34 6.60
C GLY A 235 0.86 -6.36 5.07
N VAL A 236 2.08 -6.45 4.53
CA VAL A 236 2.34 -6.50 3.06
C VAL A 236 3.49 -7.46 2.76
N LEU A 237 4.70 -7.18 3.23
CA LEU A 237 5.91 -7.86 2.77
C LEU A 237 5.93 -9.33 3.16
N HIS A 238 5.70 -9.64 4.43
CA HIS A 238 5.69 -11.01 4.92
C HIS A 238 4.56 -11.86 4.29
N PRO A 239 3.30 -11.37 4.18
CA PRO A 239 2.28 -12.05 3.37
C PRO A 239 2.68 -12.27 1.91
N HIS A 240 3.30 -11.28 1.27
CA HIS A 240 3.78 -11.43 -0.11
C HIS A 240 4.89 -12.48 -0.22
N CYS A 241 5.77 -12.58 0.78
CA CYS A 241 6.78 -13.65 0.87
C CYS A 241 6.11 -15.03 0.88
N ARG A 242 5.13 -15.23 1.77
CA ARG A 242 4.37 -16.49 1.83
C ARG A 242 3.69 -16.80 0.51
N ILE A 243 3.05 -15.81 -0.13
CA ILE A 243 2.43 -15.99 -1.47
C ILE A 243 3.47 -16.43 -2.50
N ARG A 244 4.68 -15.85 -2.49
CA ARG A 244 5.76 -16.26 -3.40
C ARG A 244 6.18 -17.71 -3.19
N GLU A 245 6.33 -18.11 -1.93
CA GLU A 245 6.75 -19.46 -1.56
C GLU A 245 5.68 -20.52 -1.83
N THR A 246 4.39 -20.20 -1.61
CA THR A 246 3.31 -21.20 -1.66
C THR A 246 2.51 -21.20 -2.95
N LEU A 247 2.30 -20.04 -3.60
CA LEU A 247 1.35 -19.88 -4.71
C LEU A 247 2.00 -19.53 -6.06
N LEU A 248 3.25 -19.08 -6.08
CA LEU A 248 3.91 -18.58 -7.30
C LEU A 248 4.87 -19.58 -7.96
N ASN A 249 4.95 -20.83 -7.48
CA ASN A 249 5.72 -21.92 -8.09
C ASN A 249 7.16 -21.52 -8.48
N GLY A 250 7.85 -20.77 -7.62
CA GLY A 250 9.24 -20.32 -7.87
C GLY A 250 9.39 -19.04 -8.70
N ARG A 251 8.30 -18.35 -9.08
CA ARG A 251 8.40 -17.01 -9.67
C ARG A 251 8.81 -15.96 -8.62
N PRO A 252 9.81 -15.10 -8.90
CA PRO A 252 10.31 -14.14 -7.92
C PRO A 252 9.38 -12.94 -7.69
N THR A 253 8.51 -12.61 -8.65
CA THR A 253 7.71 -11.38 -8.62
C THR A 253 6.22 -11.65 -8.83
N ILE A 254 5.39 -10.90 -8.09
CA ILE A 254 3.93 -10.95 -8.23
C ILE A 254 3.49 -10.00 -9.35
N SER A 255 2.80 -10.51 -10.38
CA SER A 255 2.22 -9.67 -11.43
C SER A 255 1.12 -8.75 -10.87
N ARG A 256 1.01 -7.54 -11.42
CA ARG A 256 -0.06 -6.59 -11.08
C ARG A 256 -1.45 -7.20 -11.27
N ASP A 257 -1.64 -7.95 -12.34
CA ASP A 257 -2.97 -8.47 -12.71
C ASP A 257 -3.41 -9.64 -11.83
N GLU A 258 -2.45 -10.31 -11.17
CA GLU A 258 -2.70 -11.48 -10.32
C GLU A 258 -2.74 -11.14 -8.82
N LEU A 259 -2.21 -9.98 -8.41
CA LEU A 259 -2.00 -9.67 -7.00
C LEU A 259 -3.31 -9.71 -6.18
N ASP A 260 -4.39 -9.14 -6.69
CA ASP A 260 -5.67 -9.10 -5.98
C ASP A 260 -6.23 -10.52 -5.76
N ASP A 261 -6.10 -11.40 -6.76
CA ASP A 261 -6.56 -12.78 -6.70
C ASP A 261 -5.69 -13.63 -5.77
N LEU A 262 -4.37 -13.45 -5.82
CA LEU A 262 -3.43 -14.13 -4.92
C LEU A 262 -3.63 -13.72 -3.46
N LEU A 263 -3.85 -12.43 -3.19
CA LEU A 263 -4.19 -11.94 -1.86
C LEU A 263 -5.52 -12.51 -1.35
N TYR A 264 -6.49 -12.72 -2.26
CA TYR A 264 -7.77 -13.34 -1.90
C TYR A 264 -7.59 -14.84 -1.58
N ARG A 265 -6.82 -15.58 -2.37
CA ARG A 265 -6.52 -17.00 -2.13
C ARG A 265 -5.74 -17.21 -0.83
N ALA A 266 -4.71 -16.40 -0.61
CA ALA A 266 -3.90 -16.43 0.60
C ALA A 266 -4.74 -16.26 1.88
N LYS A 267 -5.77 -15.40 1.86
CA LYS A 267 -6.69 -15.23 3.00
C LYS A 267 -7.61 -16.43 3.28
N LYS A 268 -7.79 -17.32 2.30
CA LYS A 268 -8.60 -18.53 2.44
C LYS A 268 -7.78 -19.76 2.83
N GLU A 269 -6.51 -19.80 2.42
CA GLU A 269 -5.65 -20.96 2.55
C GLU A 269 -4.63 -20.87 3.69
N LEU A 270 -4.33 -19.66 4.20
CA LEU A 270 -3.33 -19.39 5.25
C LEU A 270 -3.98 -18.71 6.47
#